data_AF-A0A239PJR1-F1
#
_entry.id   AF-A0A239PJR1-F1
#
_cell.length_a   1.000
_cell.length_b   1.000
_cell.length_c   1.000
_cell.angle_alpha   90.00
_cell.angle_beta   90.00
_cell.angle_gamma   90.00
#
_symmetry.space_group_name_H-M   'P 1'
#
loop_
_entity.id
_entity.type
_entity.pdbx_description
1 polymer ?
#
loop_
_entity_poly.entity_id
_entity_poly.type
_entity_poly.pdbx_seq_one_letter_code
_entity_poly.pdbx_strand_id
1 'polypeptide(L)' 'MYDLLSIKRHVDSHGFGCAIVNDHVAISLVWRTHTLDGKERRLETTERARTLEEACRVIGCDCLAAARERAA' A
#
# COMPACT_ATOMS: atom_id res chain seq x y z
N MET A 1 -3.48 -10.02 -16.02
CA MET A 1 -2.47 -9.01 -15.63
C MET A 1 -3.24 -7.85 -15.03
N TYR A 2 -3.00 -7.48 -13.76
CA TYR A 2 -3.70 -6.33 -13.18
C TYR A 2 -3.19 -5.05 -13.85
N ASP A 3 -4.13 -4.19 -14.22
CA ASP A 3 -3.83 -2.85 -14.73
C ASP A 3 -3.22 -2.00 -13.59
N LEU A 4 -2.04 -1.40 -13.82
CA LEU A 4 -1.34 -0.55 -12.84
C LEU A 4 -2.23 0.62 -12.39
N LEU A 5 -3.12 1.11 -13.24
CA LEU A 5 -4.08 2.14 -12.89
C LEU A 5 -5.10 1.65 -11.85
N SER A 6 -5.51 0.38 -11.91
CA SER A 6 -6.38 -0.22 -10.91
C SER A 6 -5.70 -0.33 -9.55
N ILE A 7 -4.41 -0.68 -9.52
CA ILE A 7 -3.60 -0.69 -8.29
C ILE A 7 -3.49 0.72 -7.71
N LYS A 8 -3.13 1.71 -8.54
CA LYS A 8 -3.02 3.10 -8.10
C LYS A 8 -4.34 3.63 -7.53
N ARG A 9 -5.45 3.44 -8.24
CA ARG A 9 -6.78 3.89 -7.77
C ARG A 9 -7.16 3.28 -6.42
N HIS A 10 -6.84 2.00 -6.22
CA HIS A 10 -7.07 1.32 -4.94
C HIS A 10 -6.23 1.92 -3.81
N VAL A 11 -4.95 2.21 -4.05
CA VAL A 11 -4.07 2.84 -3.05
C VAL A 11 -4.53 4.27 -2.75
N ASP A 12 -4.86 5.05 -3.79
CA ASP A 12 -5.40 6.41 -3.65
C ASP A 12 -6.71 6.42 -2.85
N SER A 13 -7.60 5.44 -3.03
CA SER A 13 -8.87 5.37 -2.28
C SER A 13 -8.68 5.11 -0.78
N HIS A 14 -7.52 4.61 -0.37
CA HIS A 14 -7.13 4.47 1.04
C HIS A 14 -6.41 5.71 1.58
N GLY A 15 -6.19 6.74 0.76
CA GLY A 15 -5.56 8.00 1.17
C GLY A 15 -4.03 7.98 1.18
N PHE A 16 -3.39 6.98 0.58
CA PHE A 16 -1.94 6.91 0.47
C PHE A 16 -1.44 7.66 -0.76
N GLY A 17 -0.31 8.36 -0.62
CA GLY A 17 0.39 8.95 -1.76
C GLY A 17 1.03 7.86 -2.61
N CYS A 18 0.70 7.79 -3.90
CA CYS A 18 1.30 6.82 -4.81
C CYS A 18 1.40 7.31 -6.25
N ALA A 19 2.34 6.72 -7.01
CA ALA A 19 2.56 7.02 -8.42
C ALA A 19 2.85 5.74 -9.22
N ILE A 20 2.43 5.70 -10.49
CA ILE A 20 2.84 4.63 -11.40
C ILE A 20 4.26 4.95 -11.88
N VAL A 21 5.18 4.00 -11.72
CA VAL A 21 6.59 4.10 -12.12
C VAL A 21 6.95 2.85 -12.92
N ASN A 22 7.17 3.01 -14.22
CA ASN A 22 7.47 1.91 -15.15
C ASN A 22 6.47 0.74 -15.05
N ASP A 23 6.87 -0.33 -14.37
CA ASP A 23 6.18 -1.61 -14.24
C ASP A 23 5.45 -1.80 -12.90
N HIS A 24 5.40 -0.78 -12.03
CA HIS A 24 4.82 -0.88 -10.69
C HIS A 24 4.17 0.42 -10.20
N VAL A 25 3.43 0.34 -9.10
CA VAL A 25 2.98 1.48 -8.32
C VAL A 25 3.94 1.67 -7.14
N ALA A 26 4.57 2.84 -7.07
CA ALA A 26 5.36 3.28 -5.95
C ALA A 26 4.44 3.92 -4.90
N ILE A 27 4.45 3.40 -3.68
CA ILE A 27 3.57 3.79 -2.57
C ILE A 27 4.42 4.44 -1.50
N SER A 28 4.18 5.71 -1.21
CA SER A 28 4.89 6.45 -0.15
C SER A 28 4.27 6.15 1.22
N LEU A 29 5.10 5.71 2.15
CA LEU A 29 4.70 5.37 3.52
C LEU A 29 5.44 6.26 4.52
N VAL A 30 4.76 6.64 5.60
CA VAL A 30 5.37 7.30 6.76
C VAL A 30 5.22 6.40 7.97
N TRP A 31 6.30 5.70 8.33
CA TRP A 31 6.36 4.89 9.52
C TRP A 31 6.57 5.77 10.74
N ARG A 32 5.74 5.57 11.76
CA ARG A 32 5.93 6.17 13.09
C ARG A 32 6.37 5.09 14.04
N THR A 33 7.55 5.27 14.65
CA THR A 33 8.05 4.36 15.67
C THR A 33 8.39 5.15 16.93
N HIS A 34 8.23 4.52 18.08
CA HIS A 34 8.66 5.09 19.36
C HIS A 34 9.99 4.45 19.73
N THR A 35 10.97 5.29 20.07
CA THR A 35 12.25 4.83 20.60
C THR A 35 12.11 4.35 22.05
N LEU A 36 13.12 3.65 22.56
CA LEU A 36 13.14 3.18 23.96
C LEU A 36 13.06 4.34 24.97
N ASP A 37 13.48 5.55 24.59
CA ASP A 37 13.35 6.79 25.37
C ASP A 37 12.02 7.54 25.13
N GLY A 38 11.04 6.91 24.46
CA GLY A 38 9.68 7.44 24.29
C GLY A 38 9.52 8.51 23.22
N LYS A 39 10.54 8.78 22.39
CA LYS A 39 10.45 9.79 21.32
C LYS A 39 9.83 9.19 20.06
N GLU A 40 8.91 9.93 19.44
CA GLU A 40 8.40 9.60 18.10
C GLU A 40 9.49 9.85 17.05
N ARG A 41 9.77 8.85 16.23
CA ARG A 41 10.55 8.96 15.00
C ARG A 41 9.66 8.68 13.81
N ARG A 42 9.86 9.47 12.76
CA ARG A 42 9.22 9.29 11.47
C ARG A 42 10.25 8.79 10.47
N LEU A 43 9.89 7.75 9.72
CA LEU A 43 10.68 7.24 8.62
C LEU A 43 9.80 7.22 7.38
N GLU A 44 10.19 7.98 6.37
CA GLU A 44 9.55 7.95 5.07
C GLU A 44 10.19 6.85 4.21
N THR A 45 9.38 5.94 3.69
CA THR A 45 9.82 4.88 2.77
C THR A 45 8.95 4.86 1.53
N THR A 46 9.41 4.18 0.49
CA THR A 46 8.62 3.94 -0.73
C THR A 46 8.65 2.47 -1.04
N GLU A 47 7.46 1.86 -1.09
CA GLU A 47 7.27 0.45 -1.42
C GLU A 47 6.80 0.29 -2.85
N ARG A 48 7.09 -0.85 -3.47
CA ARG A 48 6.74 -1.15 -4.87
C ARG A 48 5.67 -2.23 -4.92
N ALA A 49 4.57 -1.98 -5.62
CA ALA A 49 3.49 -2.94 -5.85
C ALA A 49 3.24 -3.15 -7.34
N ARG A 50 3.37 -4.40 -7.81
CA ARG A 50 3.06 -4.86 -9.16
C ARG A 50 1.70 -5.56 -9.24
N THR A 51 1.16 -5.97 -8.10
CA THR A 51 -0.16 -6.59 -8.00
C THR A 51 -1.03 -5.89 -6.96
N LEU A 52 -2.34 -6.08 -7.05
CA LEU A 52 -3.27 -5.56 -6.04
C LEU A 52 -3.02 -6.21 -4.68
N GLU A 53 -2.63 -7.48 -4.64
CA GLU A 53 -2.31 -8.19 -3.39
C GLU A 53 -1.08 -7.61 -2.70
N GLU A 54 -0.03 -7.28 -3.45
CA GLU A 54 1.14 -6.56 -2.91
C GLU A 54 0.74 -5.19 -2.37
N ALA A 55 -0.08 -4.42 -3.11
CA ALA A 55 -0.55 -3.12 -2.65
C ALA A 55 -1.36 -3.24 -1.34
N CYS A 56 -2.28 -4.22 -1.24
CA CYS A 56 -3.04 -4.47 -0.03
C CYS A 56 -2.15 -4.80 1.17
N ARG A 57 -1.09 -5.60 0.97
CA ARG A 57 -0.11 -5.89 2.04
C ARG A 57 0.66 -4.65 2.47
N VAL A 58 1.07 -3.81 1.52
CA VAL A 58 1.81 -2.57 1.79
C VAL A 58 0.99 -1.58 2.61
N ILE A 59 -0.30 -1.39 2.27
CA ILE A 59 -1.18 -0.44 2.97
C ILE A 59 -1.92 -1.06 4.17
N GLY A 60 -1.78 -2.37 4.38
CA GLY A 60 -2.39 -3.09 5.49
C GLY A 60 -3.91 -3.23 5.41
N CYS A 61 -4.47 -3.45 4.21
CA CYS A 61 -5.92 -3.62 4.03
C CYS A 61 -6.30 -5.07 3.63
N ASP A 62 -7.48 -5.50 4.07
CA ASP A 62 -8.01 -6.86 3.83
C ASP A 62 -9.07 -6.93 2.70
N CYS A 63 -9.16 -5.89 1.85
CA CYS A 63 -10.18 -5.79 0.81
C CYS A 63 -10.22 -6.99 -0.14
N LEU A 64 -9.05 -7.58 -0.43
CA LEU A 64 -8.93 -8.76 -1.28
C LEU A 64 -9.35 -10.07 -0.60
N ALA A 65 -9.14 -10.20 0.71
CA ALA A 65 -9.59 -11.36 1.48
C ALA A 65 -11.13 -11.38 1.55
N ALA A 66 -11.73 -10.23 1.88
CA ALA A 66 -13.19 -10.08 1.92
C ALA A 66 -13.86 -10.31 0.55
N ALA A 67 -13.20 -9.92 -0.54
CA ALA A 67 -13.71 -10.16 -1.90
C ALA A 67 -13.69 -11.65 -2.28
N ARG A 68 -12.67 -12.40 -1.84
CA ARG A 68 -12.57 -13.85 -2.09
C ARG A 68 -13.63 -14.65 -1.35
N GLU A 69 -13.91 -14.31 -0.09
CA GLU A 69 -14.94 -14.99 0.71
C GLU A 69 -16.35 -14.81 0.14
N ARG A 70 -16.65 -13.66 -0.47
CA ARG A 70 -17.96 -13.40 -1.10
C ARG A 70 -18.14 -14.11 -2.45
N ALA A 71 -17.06 -14.57 -3.06
CA ALA A 71 -17.06 -15.24 -4.35
C ALA A 71 -17.03 -16.78 -4.22
N ALA A 72 -16.88 -17.30 -2.99
CA ALA A 72 -16.91 -18.72 -2.64
C ALA A 72 -18.31 -19.12 -2.17
#